data_AF-A0A838MI58-F1
#
_entry.id   AF-A0A838MI58-F1
#
_cell.length_a   1.000
_cell.length_b   1.000
_cell.length_c   1.000
_cell.angle_alpha   90.00
_cell.angle_beta   90.00
_cell.angle_gamma   90.00
#
_symmetry.space_group_name_H-M   'P 1'
#
loop_
_entity.id
_entity.type
_entity.pdbx_description
1 polymer ?
#
loop_
_entity_poly.entity_id
_entity_poly.type
_entity_poly.pdbx_seq_one_letter_code
_entity_poly.pdbx_strand_id
1 'polypeptide(L)'
;MESLIVYLTDESTLLYQWQDLLGSVIGVLGAFTVALLGFLANHFYQSFRERRESIRQTEISLALGLNDLYDAERHLSDFLDRLDRSVIQPLQSNANSGQYFLNRTNFPPLSIHVDSSLLKARHRSYYVHNKVLIIHKNIEQANKMYLDMKIEYERIFEMAKFLINRGASIENQRTEYLINNQNFKNFITETINQLQIAKKVFAQTKAYNLKLLNKQRFSVWRLEGTSFKFFCCKKDIEEYKSTLRCLDRIDGAIEHEVTMLMKEAEERRDGLNQNLFRRSFVECVKKSIFWLRNYK
;
A
#
# COMPACT_ATOMS: atom_id res chain seq x y z
N MET A 1 87.52 -25.41 -8.25
CA MET A 1 86.24 -26.03 -8.65
C MET A 1 85.24 -26.06 -7.51
N GLU A 2 85.64 -26.44 -6.28
CA GLU A 2 84.75 -26.42 -5.11
C GLU A 2 84.17 -25.02 -4.78
N SER A 3 84.96 -23.94 -4.88
CA SER A 3 84.49 -22.58 -4.59
C SER A 3 83.40 -22.07 -5.56
N LEU A 4 83.42 -22.56 -6.81
CA LEU A 4 82.48 -22.15 -7.86
C LEU A 4 81.17 -22.95 -7.76
N ILE A 5 81.25 -24.21 -7.31
CA ILE A 5 80.08 -25.04 -6.99
C ILE A 5 79.36 -24.48 -5.77
N VAL A 6 80.08 -24.08 -4.71
CA VAL A 6 79.49 -23.46 -3.50
C VAL A 6 78.79 -22.15 -3.84
N TYR A 7 79.42 -21.29 -4.65
CA TYR A 7 78.83 -20.01 -5.08
C TYR A 7 77.56 -20.21 -5.92
N LEU A 8 77.59 -21.15 -6.90
CA LEU A 8 76.41 -21.46 -7.73
C LEU A 8 75.27 -22.10 -6.91
N THR A 9 75.59 -22.93 -5.91
CA THR A 9 74.56 -23.47 -5.01
C THR A 9 73.92 -22.37 -4.16
N ASP A 10 74.70 -21.41 -3.65
CA ASP A 10 74.21 -20.33 -2.79
C ASP A 10 73.33 -19.32 -3.55
N GLU A 11 73.65 -19.06 -4.83
CA GLU A 11 72.84 -18.21 -5.71
C GLU A 11 71.52 -18.91 -6.11
N SER A 12 71.57 -20.22 -6.35
CA SER A 12 70.39 -21.03 -6.67
C SER A 12 69.43 -21.16 -5.49
N THR A 13 69.93 -21.34 -4.26
CA THR A 13 69.10 -21.40 -3.05
C THR A 13 68.44 -20.06 -2.74
N LEU A 14 69.14 -18.95 -2.97
CA LEU A 14 68.58 -17.59 -2.87
C LEU A 14 67.43 -17.39 -3.88
N LEU A 15 67.60 -17.82 -5.14
CA LEU A 15 66.56 -17.75 -6.16
C LEU A 15 65.31 -18.57 -5.80
N TYR A 16 65.49 -19.79 -5.26
CA TYR A 16 64.37 -20.61 -4.79
C TYR A 16 63.64 -19.99 -3.60
N GLN A 17 64.37 -19.43 -2.63
CA GLN A 17 63.77 -18.73 -1.50
C GLN A 17 62.98 -17.48 -1.93
N TRP A 18 63.49 -16.73 -2.92
CA TRP A 18 62.77 -15.60 -3.50
C TRP A 18 61.52 -16.03 -4.28
N GLN A 19 61.57 -17.16 -4.99
CA GLN A 19 60.40 -17.71 -5.69
C GLN A 19 59.33 -18.21 -4.71
N ASP A 20 59.71 -18.89 -3.63
CA ASP A 20 58.75 -19.33 -2.59
C ASP A 20 58.15 -18.15 -1.83
N LEU A 21 58.94 -17.09 -1.59
CA LEU A 21 58.45 -15.87 -0.95
C LEU A 21 57.48 -15.11 -1.86
N LEU A 22 57.79 -14.99 -3.16
CA LEU A 22 56.89 -14.39 -4.14
C LEU A 22 55.63 -15.24 -4.36
N GLY A 23 55.78 -16.57 -4.43
CA GLY A 23 54.68 -17.52 -4.59
C GLY A 23 53.71 -17.51 -3.40
N SER A 24 54.22 -17.43 -2.17
CA SER A 24 53.41 -17.32 -0.97
C SER A 24 52.70 -15.95 -0.86
N VAL A 25 53.37 -14.85 -1.21
CA VAL A 25 52.76 -13.51 -1.26
C VAL A 25 51.68 -13.43 -2.34
N ILE A 26 51.93 -13.94 -3.54
CA ILE A 26 50.95 -13.99 -4.63
C ILE A 26 49.78 -14.92 -4.28
N GLY A 27 50.05 -16.06 -3.65
CA GLY A 27 49.02 -17.00 -3.19
C GLY A 27 48.09 -16.39 -2.15
N VAL A 28 48.64 -15.72 -1.13
CA VAL A 28 47.86 -15.05 -0.08
C VAL A 28 47.09 -13.84 -0.62
N LEU A 29 47.72 -12.99 -1.44
CA LEU A 29 47.05 -11.85 -2.06
C LEU A 29 46.00 -12.28 -3.11
N GLY A 30 46.27 -13.34 -3.85
CA GLY A 30 45.33 -13.95 -4.79
C GLY A 30 44.10 -14.53 -4.09
N ALA A 31 44.30 -15.31 -3.02
CA ALA A 31 43.21 -15.82 -2.20
C ALA A 31 42.40 -14.68 -1.56
N PHE A 32 43.08 -13.64 -1.05
CA PHE A 32 42.42 -12.46 -0.46
C PHE A 32 41.59 -11.69 -1.49
N THR A 33 42.12 -11.45 -2.70
CA THR A 33 41.40 -10.74 -3.76
C THR A 33 40.19 -11.53 -4.26
N VAL A 34 40.31 -12.85 -4.44
CA VAL A 34 39.17 -13.72 -4.80
C VAL A 34 38.12 -13.74 -3.68
N ALA A 35 38.53 -13.84 -2.42
CA ALA A 35 37.62 -13.77 -1.28
C ALA A 35 36.92 -12.41 -1.18
N LEU A 36 37.64 -11.31 -1.40
CA LEU A 36 37.10 -9.95 -1.41
C LEU A 36 36.11 -9.75 -2.56
N LEU A 37 36.45 -10.18 -3.77
CA LEU A 37 35.55 -10.12 -4.93
C LEU A 37 34.30 -10.99 -4.71
N GLY A 38 34.46 -12.19 -4.15
CA GLY A 38 33.35 -13.06 -3.78
C GLY A 38 32.44 -12.43 -2.73
N PHE A 39 33.01 -11.82 -1.70
CA PHE A 39 32.27 -11.09 -0.67
C PHE A 39 31.51 -9.90 -1.27
N LEU A 40 32.16 -9.08 -2.08
CA LEU A 40 31.53 -7.93 -2.75
C LEU A 40 30.41 -8.39 -3.68
N ALA A 41 30.64 -9.40 -4.52
CA ALA A 41 29.65 -9.94 -5.42
C ALA A 41 28.43 -10.48 -4.66
N ASN A 42 28.65 -11.24 -3.58
CA ASN A 42 27.57 -11.75 -2.74
C ASN A 42 26.82 -10.60 -2.03
N HIS A 43 27.54 -9.61 -1.50
CA HIS A 43 26.94 -8.44 -0.86
C HIS A 43 26.05 -7.64 -1.83
N PHE A 44 26.53 -7.37 -3.05
CA PHE A 44 25.74 -6.70 -4.08
C PHE A 44 24.53 -7.54 -4.51
N TYR A 45 24.70 -8.86 -4.66
CA TYR A 45 23.62 -9.77 -5.02
C TYR A 45 22.52 -9.82 -3.96
N GLN A 46 22.90 -9.99 -2.68
CA GLN A 46 21.95 -9.98 -1.56
C GLN A 46 21.22 -8.63 -1.45
N SER A 47 21.96 -7.51 -1.52
CA SER A 47 21.40 -6.15 -1.51
C SER A 47 20.42 -5.91 -2.67
N PHE A 48 20.69 -6.47 -3.85
CA PHE A 48 19.77 -6.40 -4.99
C PHE A 48 18.52 -7.26 -4.78
N ARG A 49 18.66 -8.48 -4.25
CA ARG A 49 17.55 -9.39 -3.96
C ARG A 49 16.61 -8.81 -2.90
N GLU A 50 17.17 -8.34 -1.79
CA GLU A 50 16.42 -7.67 -0.71
C GLU A 50 15.64 -6.46 -1.23
N ARG A 51 16.27 -5.64 -2.08
CA ARG A 51 15.61 -4.50 -2.69
C ARG A 51 14.42 -4.91 -3.56
N ARG A 52 14.59 -5.92 -4.41
CA ARG A 52 13.52 -6.39 -5.30
C ARG A 52 12.36 -6.95 -4.48
N GLU A 53 12.66 -7.68 -3.40
CA GLU A 53 11.63 -8.21 -2.51
C GLU A 53 10.89 -7.11 -1.76
N SER A 54 11.59 -6.08 -1.26
CA SER A 54 10.96 -4.93 -0.59
C SER A 54 10.00 -4.16 -1.53
N ILE A 55 10.40 -3.96 -2.78
CA ILE A 55 9.55 -3.31 -3.79
C ILE A 55 8.31 -4.20 -4.09
N ARG A 56 8.49 -5.52 -4.19
CA ARG A 56 7.41 -6.49 -4.41
C ARG A 56 6.42 -6.54 -3.24
N GLN A 57 6.91 -6.57 -2.00
CA GLN A 57 6.07 -6.53 -0.80
C GLN A 57 5.25 -5.25 -0.76
N THR A 58 5.89 -4.10 -1.04
CA THR A 58 5.21 -2.81 -1.15
C THR A 58 4.11 -2.85 -2.21
N GLU A 59 4.36 -3.44 -3.38
CA GLU A 59 3.36 -3.59 -4.43
C GLU A 59 2.16 -4.43 -3.97
N ILE A 60 2.40 -5.58 -3.34
CA ILE A 60 1.35 -6.48 -2.85
C ILE A 60 0.49 -5.76 -1.80
N SER A 61 1.11 -5.14 -0.80
CA SER A 61 0.40 -4.42 0.26
C SER A 61 -0.39 -3.23 -0.27
N LEU A 62 0.15 -2.48 -1.25
CA LEU A 62 -0.60 -1.40 -1.92
C LEU A 62 -1.78 -1.93 -2.72
N ALA A 63 -1.63 -3.08 -3.39
CA ALA A 63 -2.72 -3.69 -4.14
C ALA A 63 -3.85 -4.18 -3.22
N LEU A 64 -3.50 -4.82 -2.10
CA LEU A 64 -4.46 -5.26 -1.08
C LEU A 64 -5.19 -4.07 -0.45
N GLY A 65 -4.45 -3.07 0.05
CA GLY A 65 -5.07 -1.89 0.66
C GLY A 65 -5.94 -1.09 -0.32
N LEU A 66 -5.56 -1.02 -1.60
CA LEU A 66 -6.40 -0.40 -2.62
C LEU A 66 -7.70 -1.20 -2.85
N ASN A 67 -7.63 -2.54 -2.87
CA ASN A 67 -8.81 -3.39 -2.99
C ASN A 67 -9.76 -3.19 -1.80
N ASP A 68 -9.23 -3.20 -0.58
CA ASP A 68 -10.00 -2.99 0.65
C ASP A 68 -10.69 -1.62 0.68
N LEU A 69 -10.03 -0.57 0.13
CA LEU A 69 -10.64 0.75 -0.02
C LEU A 69 -11.85 0.74 -0.96
N TYR A 70 -11.76 0.02 -2.08
CA TYR A 70 -12.88 -0.14 -3.01
C TYR A 70 -14.02 -0.96 -2.39
N ASP A 71 -13.69 -2.03 -1.67
CA ASP A 71 -14.68 -2.86 -0.96
C ASP A 71 -15.37 -2.06 0.16
N ALA A 72 -14.63 -1.22 0.89
CA ALA A 72 -15.19 -0.34 1.91
C ALA A 72 -16.15 0.70 1.30
N GLU A 73 -15.75 1.36 0.21
CA GLU A 73 -16.61 2.30 -0.52
C GLU A 73 -17.92 1.63 -0.99
N ARG A 74 -17.81 0.41 -1.54
CA ARG A 74 -18.97 -0.37 -1.97
C ARG A 74 -19.88 -0.70 -0.80
N HIS A 75 -19.34 -1.24 0.29
CA HIS A 75 -20.14 -1.63 1.45
C HIS A 75 -20.82 -0.43 2.11
N LEU A 76 -20.17 0.74 2.16
CA LEU A 76 -20.77 1.98 2.62
C LEU A 76 -21.88 2.46 1.68
N SER A 77 -21.68 2.38 0.37
CA SER A 77 -22.70 2.76 -0.63
C SER A 77 -23.94 1.84 -0.52
N ASP A 78 -23.73 0.53 -0.46
CA ASP A 78 -24.80 -0.46 -0.27
C ASP A 78 -25.53 -0.24 1.07
N PHE A 79 -24.80 0.16 2.11
CA PHE A 79 -25.39 0.51 3.41
C PHE A 79 -26.24 1.76 3.32
N LEU A 80 -25.78 2.82 2.64
CA LEU A 80 -26.56 4.04 2.42
C LEU A 80 -27.87 3.75 1.69
N ASP A 81 -27.83 2.92 0.64
CA ASP A 81 -29.01 2.52 -0.09
C ASP A 81 -30.02 1.76 0.79
N ARG A 82 -29.52 0.85 1.63
CA ARG A 82 -30.38 0.15 2.61
C ARG A 82 -30.96 1.11 3.64
N LEU A 83 -30.14 1.99 4.21
CA LEU A 83 -30.56 2.99 5.18
C LEU A 83 -31.68 3.88 4.62
N ASP A 84 -31.51 4.34 3.37
CA ASP A 84 -32.50 5.17 2.69
C ASP A 84 -33.82 4.43 2.49
N ARG A 85 -33.76 3.23 1.89
CA ARG A 85 -34.97 2.45 1.54
C ARG A 85 -35.70 1.88 2.75
N SER A 86 -34.99 1.41 3.76
CA SER A 86 -35.60 0.67 4.87
C SER A 86 -35.83 1.51 6.13
N VAL A 87 -35.19 2.66 6.27
CA VAL A 87 -35.32 3.51 7.47
C VAL A 87 -35.85 4.89 7.09
N ILE A 88 -35.15 5.64 6.24
CA ILE A 88 -35.47 7.05 5.97
C ILE A 88 -36.80 7.20 5.20
N GLN A 89 -36.96 6.51 4.06
CA GLN A 89 -38.17 6.62 3.24
C GLN A 89 -39.44 6.18 3.99
N PRO A 90 -39.45 5.06 4.75
CA PRO A 90 -40.61 4.69 5.55
C PRO A 90 -40.96 5.70 6.65
N LEU A 91 -39.97 6.33 7.28
CA LEU A 91 -40.21 7.38 8.28
C LEU A 91 -40.82 8.63 7.65
N GLN A 92 -40.47 8.95 6.40
CA GLN A 92 -41.03 10.07 5.65
C GLN A 92 -42.46 9.76 5.14
N SER A 93 -42.69 8.56 4.59
CA SER A 93 -44.00 8.20 4.02
C SER A 93 -45.08 8.02 5.08
N ASN A 94 -44.71 7.58 6.28
CA ASN A 94 -45.62 7.40 7.41
C ASN A 94 -45.80 8.67 8.25
N ALA A 95 -45.55 9.85 7.68
CA ALA A 95 -45.66 11.13 8.38
C ALA A 95 -47.08 11.38 8.97
N ASN A 96 -48.12 10.74 8.41
CA ASN A 96 -49.51 11.00 8.78
C ASN A 96 -50.24 9.79 9.41
N SER A 97 -49.58 8.63 9.55
CA SER A 97 -50.27 7.38 9.91
C SER A 97 -50.49 7.17 11.42
N GLY A 98 -50.00 8.08 12.28
CA GLY A 98 -50.09 7.95 13.74
C GLY A 98 -49.32 6.75 14.32
N GLN A 99 -48.57 6.01 13.49
CA GLN A 99 -47.80 4.83 13.88
C GLN A 99 -46.30 5.10 13.70
N TYR A 100 -45.51 4.84 14.75
CA TYR A 100 -44.05 4.92 14.70
C TYR A 100 -43.45 3.54 14.43
N PHE A 101 -42.57 3.43 13.43
CA PHE A 101 -41.85 2.20 13.11
C PHE A 101 -40.35 2.38 13.34
N LEU A 102 -39.82 1.64 14.30
CA LEU A 102 -38.38 1.60 14.57
C LEU A 102 -37.76 0.45 13.77
N ASN A 103 -37.04 0.79 12.69
CA ASN A 103 -36.30 -0.19 11.87
C ASN A 103 -34.79 0.01 12.00
N ARG A 104 -33.99 -1.03 11.77
CA ARG A 104 -32.53 -0.93 11.71
C ARG A 104 -31.97 -1.72 10.54
N THR A 105 -30.80 -1.31 10.08
CA THR A 105 -30.00 -2.07 9.11
C THR A 105 -28.69 -2.52 9.72
N ASN A 106 -28.03 -3.51 9.12
CA ASN A 106 -26.73 -3.95 9.62
C ASN A 106 -25.62 -3.04 9.08
N PHE A 107 -24.85 -2.46 9.99
CA PHE A 107 -23.62 -1.74 9.65
C PHE A 107 -22.59 -2.75 9.12
N PRO A 108 -21.94 -2.48 7.97
CA PRO A 108 -20.99 -3.42 7.38
C PRO A 108 -19.72 -3.57 8.24
N PRO A 109 -19.09 -4.76 8.26
CA PRO A 109 -17.76 -4.90 8.84
C PRO A 109 -16.75 -4.24 7.89
N LEU A 110 -16.18 -3.11 8.31
CA LEU A 110 -15.19 -2.36 7.54
C LEU A 110 -13.84 -2.45 8.23
N SER A 111 -12.83 -2.88 7.49
CA SER A 111 -11.43 -2.85 7.91
C SER A 111 -10.53 -2.80 6.69
N ILE A 112 -9.61 -1.85 6.67
CA ILE A 112 -8.61 -1.73 5.60
C ILE A 112 -7.30 -2.30 6.12
N HIS A 113 -6.71 -3.22 5.37
CA HIS A 113 -5.43 -3.84 5.72
C HIS A 113 -4.24 -3.02 5.21
N VAL A 114 -3.26 -2.81 6.09
CA VAL A 114 -1.91 -2.36 5.73
C VAL A 114 -0.91 -3.19 6.50
N ASP A 115 0.06 -3.73 5.77
CA ASP A 115 1.18 -4.43 6.41
C ASP A 115 2.11 -3.41 7.09
N SER A 116 2.16 -3.44 8.41
CA SER A 116 3.06 -2.61 9.23
C SER A 116 4.55 -2.85 8.93
N SER A 117 4.90 -3.99 8.30
CA SER A 117 6.26 -4.27 7.85
C SER A 117 6.76 -3.24 6.82
N LEU A 118 5.84 -2.61 6.07
CA LEU A 118 6.15 -1.55 5.11
C LEU A 118 6.83 -0.34 5.76
N LEU A 119 6.52 -0.03 7.02
CA LEU A 119 7.17 1.08 7.73
C LEU A 119 8.65 0.81 8.00
N LYS A 120 9.02 -0.47 8.15
CA LYS A 120 10.38 -0.92 8.46
C LYS A 120 11.17 -1.28 7.18
N ALA A 121 10.49 -1.35 6.03
CA ALA A 121 11.07 -1.73 4.77
C ALA A 121 12.04 -0.67 4.22
N ARG A 122 13.15 -1.12 3.62
CA ARG A 122 14.16 -0.24 3.02
C ARG A 122 13.77 0.15 1.58
N HIS A 123 12.88 1.12 1.45
CA HIS A 123 12.33 1.57 0.16
C HIS A 123 13.37 2.17 -0.80
N ARG A 124 14.46 2.77 -0.28
CA ARG A 124 15.50 3.50 -1.06
C ARG A 124 14.94 4.54 -2.04
N SER A 125 13.74 5.01 -1.77
CA SER A 125 13.01 6.07 -2.47
C SER A 125 12.42 6.98 -1.40
N TYR A 126 12.79 8.25 -1.44
CA TYR A 126 12.25 9.24 -0.49
C TYR A 126 10.75 9.41 -0.69
N TYR A 127 10.31 9.38 -1.95
CA TYR A 127 8.90 9.49 -2.32
C TYR A 127 8.07 8.32 -1.77
N VAL A 128 8.46 7.07 -2.05
CA VAL A 128 7.72 5.88 -1.60
C VAL A 128 7.69 5.82 -0.08
N HIS A 129 8.80 6.11 0.59
CA HIS A 129 8.84 6.12 2.05
C HIS A 129 7.82 7.10 2.65
N ASN A 130 7.78 8.34 2.17
CA ASN A 130 6.82 9.33 2.67
C ASN A 130 5.38 8.97 2.34
N LYS A 131 5.10 8.49 1.12
CA LYS A 131 3.74 8.08 0.75
C LYS A 131 3.26 6.86 1.55
N VAL A 132 4.14 5.90 1.86
CA VAL A 132 3.82 4.77 2.75
C VAL A 132 3.47 5.25 4.16
N LEU A 133 4.18 6.25 4.70
CA LEU A 133 3.84 6.85 5.99
C LEU A 133 2.46 7.54 5.97
N ILE A 134 2.18 8.30 4.90
CA ILE A 134 0.87 8.94 4.69
C ILE A 134 -0.23 7.89 4.61
N ILE A 135 -0.01 6.82 3.83
CA ILE A 135 -0.94 5.70 3.68
C ILE A 135 -1.25 5.05 5.02
N HIS A 136 -0.22 4.72 5.79
CA HIS A 136 -0.38 4.08 7.09
C HIS A 136 -1.22 4.93 8.04
N LYS A 137 -0.87 6.22 8.17
CA LYS A 137 -1.62 7.17 8.99
C LYS A 137 -3.08 7.30 8.55
N ASN A 138 -3.31 7.42 7.24
CA ASN A 138 -4.66 7.56 6.70
C ASN A 138 -5.52 6.32 6.97
N ILE A 139 -4.94 5.13 6.94
CA ILE A 139 -5.69 3.89 7.20
C ILE A 139 -5.95 3.66 8.67
N GLU A 140 -5.00 3.96 9.55
CA GLU A 140 -5.29 3.96 10.99
C GLU A 140 -6.43 4.92 11.33
N GLN A 141 -6.42 6.11 10.72
CA GLN A 141 -7.49 7.09 10.89
C GLN A 141 -8.81 6.60 10.31
N ALA A 142 -8.82 6.02 9.10
CA ALA A 142 -10.03 5.48 8.48
C ALA A 142 -10.63 4.32 9.28
N ASN A 143 -9.81 3.38 9.75
CA ASN A 143 -10.27 2.26 10.57
C ASN A 143 -10.87 2.73 11.91
N LYS A 144 -10.26 3.75 12.54
CA LYS A 144 -10.84 4.38 13.73
C LYS A 144 -12.18 5.04 13.40
N MET A 145 -12.25 5.80 12.32
CA MET A 145 -13.46 6.48 11.87
C MET A 145 -14.61 5.48 11.59
N TYR A 146 -14.32 4.32 10.99
CA TYR A 146 -15.32 3.27 10.77
C TYR A 146 -15.84 2.65 12.06
N LEU A 147 -14.97 2.47 13.05
CA LEU A 147 -15.40 2.02 14.38
C LEU A 147 -16.31 3.07 15.04
N ASP A 148 -15.92 4.34 14.98
CA ASP A 148 -16.69 5.45 15.53
C ASP A 148 -18.06 5.57 14.83
N MET A 149 -18.13 5.37 13.51
CA MET A 149 -19.39 5.32 12.75
C MET A 149 -20.31 4.22 13.24
N LYS A 150 -19.78 3.02 13.46
CA LYS A 150 -20.57 1.90 13.94
C LYS A 150 -21.18 2.22 15.31
N ILE A 151 -20.36 2.74 16.23
CA ILE A 151 -20.79 3.13 17.57
C ILE A 151 -21.88 4.22 17.49
N GLU A 152 -21.68 5.23 16.66
CA GLU A 152 -22.65 6.32 16.51
C GLU A 152 -23.96 5.82 15.90
N TYR A 153 -23.92 4.91 14.93
CA TYR A 153 -25.13 4.30 14.36
C TYR A 153 -25.92 3.50 15.41
N GLU A 154 -25.23 2.72 16.25
CA GLU A 154 -25.85 2.01 17.37
C GLU A 154 -26.46 2.99 18.37
N ARG A 155 -25.77 4.10 18.67
CA ARG A 155 -26.27 5.16 19.55
C ARG A 155 -27.54 5.82 19.02
N ILE A 156 -27.63 6.09 17.72
CA ILE A 156 -28.84 6.66 17.08
C ILE A 156 -30.05 5.74 17.34
N PHE A 157 -29.86 4.43 17.22
CA PHE A 157 -30.90 3.45 17.48
C PHE A 157 -31.28 3.37 18.98
N GLU A 158 -30.30 3.40 19.88
CA GLU A 158 -30.56 3.40 21.32
C GLU A 158 -31.23 4.70 21.81
N MET A 159 -30.88 5.85 21.24
CA MET A 159 -31.55 7.12 21.51
C MET A 159 -33.04 7.05 21.11
N ALA A 160 -33.33 6.46 19.95
CA ALA A 160 -34.71 6.27 19.51
C ALA A 160 -35.50 5.38 20.47
N LYS A 161 -34.92 4.27 20.95
CA LYS A 161 -35.55 3.43 21.99
C LYS A 161 -35.77 4.19 23.30
N PHE A 162 -34.80 5.01 23.70
CA PHE A 162 -34.91 5.82 24.91
C PHE A 162 -36.11 6.78 24.85
N LEU A 163 -36.33 7.43 23.71
CA LEU A 163 -37.48 8.32 23.49
C LEU A 163 -38.82 7.55 23.56
N ILE A 164 -38.88 6.33 23.03
CA ILE A 164 -40.05 5.45 23.16
C ILE A 164 -40.32 5.14 24.64
N ASN A 165 -39.30 4.70 25.37
CA ASN A 165 -39.42 4.32 26.78
C ASN A 165 -39.79 5.49 27.70
N ARG A 166 -39.46 6.72 27.31
CA ARG A 166 -39.82 7.94 28.03
C ARG A 166 -41.21 8.49 27.68
N GLY A 167 -41.93 7.85 26.75
CA GLY A 167 -43.26 8.28 26.35
C GLY A 167 -43.27 9.61 25.59
N ALA A 168 -42.21 9.92 24.84
CA ALA A 168 -42.20 11.08 23.94
C ALA A 168 -43.34 10.96 22.91
N SER A 169 -43.82 12.09 22.36
CA SER A 169 -44.85 12.04 21.31
C SER A 169 -44.33 11.27 20.08
N ILE A 170 -45.23 10.58 19.38
CA ILE A 170 -44.91 9.83 18.15
C ILE A 170 -44.24 10.73 17.11
N GLU A 171 -44.69 11.98 17.02
CA GLU A 171 -44.09 12.99 16.14
C GLU A 171 -42.64 13.31 16.52
N ASN A 172 -42.37 13.51 17.82
CA ASN A 172 -41.01 13.80 18.29
C ASN A 172 -40.08 12.59 18.09
N GLN A 173 -40.54 11.38 18.41
CA GLN A 173 -39.78 10.14 18.20
C GLN A 173 -39.37 9.99 16.73
N ARG A 174 -40.32 10.21 15.82
CA ARG A 174 -40.09 10.12 14.37
C ARG A 174 -39.13 11.19 13.87
N THR A 175 -39.38 12.45 14.22
CA THR A 175 -38.60 13.59 13.71
C THR A 175 -37.14 13.49 14.17
N GLU A 176 -36.91 13.19 15.45
CA GLU A 176 -35.55 12.98 15.97
C GLU A 176 -34.85 11.80 15.29
N TYR A 177 -35.54 10.66 15.16
CA TYR A 177 -34.93 9.50 14.53
C TYR A 177 -34.61 9.74 13.05
N LEU A 178 -35.51 10.42 12.32
CA LEU A 178 -35.29 10.80 10.92
C LEU A 178 -34.10 11.75 10.76
N ILE A 179 -34.04 12.83 11.54
CA ILE A 179 -32.95 13.83 11.50
C ILE A 179 -31.61 13.15 11.76
N ASN A 180 -31.54 12.30 12.79
CA ASN A 180 -30.30 11.61 13.14
C ASN A 180 -29.83 10.65 12.03
N ASN A 181 -30.72 9.88 11.41
CA ASN A 181 -30.37 9.02 10.28
C ASN A 181 -29.98 9.81 9.02
N GLN A 182 -30.60 10.97 8.76
CA GLN A 182 -30.23 11.86 7.65
C GLN A 182 -28.84 12.49 7.86
N ASN A 183 -28.55 12.95 9.08
CA ASN A 183 -27.22 13.46 9.45
C ASN A 183 -26.16 12.37 9.29
N PHE A 184 -26.46 11.14 9.72
CA PHE A 184 -25.56 10.01 9.56
C PHE A 184 -25.33 9.63 8.09
N LYS A 185 -26.37 9.67 7.25
CA LYS A 185 -26.26 9.51 5.79
C LYS A 185 -25.30 10.54 5.17
N ASN A 186 -25.43 11.81 5.55
CA ASN A 186 -24.55 12.86 5.05
C ASN A 186 -23.10 12.63 5.47
N PHE A 187 -22.87 12.21 6.72
CA PHE A 187 -21.54 11.89 7.22
C PHE A 187 -20.86 10.74 6.47
N ILE A 188 -21.60 9.65 6.19
CA ILE A 188 -21.07 8.54 5.38
C ILE A 188 -20.79 8.99 3.94
N THR A 189 -21.65 9.83 3.36
CA THR A 189 -21.46 10.35 2.00
C THR A 189 -20.15 11.15 1.90
N GLU A 190 -19.87 12.01 2.88
CA GLU A 190 -18.60 12.74 2.94
C GLU A 190 -17.40 11.79 3.12
N THR A 191 -17.56 10.73 3.88
CA THR A 191 -16.50 9.71 4.05
C THR A 191 -16.17 9.02 2.73
N ILE A 192 -17.18 8.62 1.96
CA ILE A 192 -17.01 8.02 0.62
C ILE A 192 -16.20 8.96 -0.28
N ASN A 193 -16.46 10.28 -0.23
CA ASN A 193 -15.69 11.27 -0.98
C ASN A 193 -14.22 11.29 -0.53
N GLN A 194 -13.94 11.23 0.78
CA GLN A 194 -12.58 11.19 1.31
C GLN A 194 -11.82 9.92 0.92
N LEU A 195 -12.51 8.78 0.75
CA LEU A 195 -11.90 7.55 0.25
C LEU A 195 -11.36 7.70 -1.18
N GLN A 196 -11.92 8.60 -2.00
CA GLN A 196 -11.37 8.89 -3.34
C GLN A 196 -9.95 9.45 -3.24
N ILE A 197 -9.71 10.34 -2.28
CA ILE A 197 -8.39 10.92 -2.02
C ILE A 197 -7.42 9.83 -1.57
N ALA A 198 -7.85 8.95 -0.65
CA ALA A 198 -7.03 7.83 -0.19
C ALA A 198 -6.65 6.88 -1.34
N LYS A 199 -7.61 6.51 -2.19
CA LYS A 199 -7.36 5.69 -3.39
C LYS A 199 -6.35 6.33 -4.34
N LYS A 200 -6.42 7.65 -4.53
CA LYS A 200 -5.42 8.40 -5.33
C LYS A 200 -4.01 8.26 -4.76
N VAL A 201 -3.82 8.41 -3.44
CA VAL A 201 -2.51 8.28 -2.79
C VAL A 201 -1.96 6.85 -2.96
N PHE A 202 -2.81 5.84 -2.86
CA PHE A 202 -2.44 4.45 -3.13
C PHE A 202 -2.00 4.23 -4.57
N ALA A 203 -2.77 4.73 -5.53
CA ALA A 203 -2.47 4.63 -6.95
C ALA A 203 -1.16 5.36 -7.31
N GLN A 204 -0.94 6.56 -6.77
CA GLN A 204 0.31 7.32 -6.90
C GLN A 204 1.53 6.53 -6.39
N THR A 205 1.41 5.92 -5.22
CA THR A 205 2.49 5.12 -4.64
C THR A 205 2.76 3.88 -5.49
N LYS A 206 1.70 3.22 -5.96
CA LYS A 206 1.79 2.04 -6.83
C LYS A 206 2.44 2.35 -8.17
N ALA A 207 2.00 3.40 -8.86
CA ALA A 207 2.54 3.84 -10.14
C ALA A 207 4.05 4.10 -10.04
N TYR A 208 4.47 4.81 -8.99
CA TYR A 208 5.88 5.09 -8.77
C TYR A 208 6.69 3.84 -8.40
N ASN A 209 6.14 2.95 -7.57
CA ASN A 209 6.77 1.70 -7.18
C ASN A 209 7.02 0.77 -8.38
N LEU A 210 6.11 0.75 -9.36
CA LEU A 210 6.31 0.03 -10.63
C LEU A 210 7.44 0.61 -11.47
N LYS A 211 7.62 1.95 -11.50
CA LYS A 211 8.76 2.58 -12.17
C LYS A 211 10.10 2.19 -11.52
N LEU A 212 10.14 1.99 -10.20
CA LEU A 212 11.32 1.47 -9.49
C LEU A 212 11.66 0.03 -9.89
N LEU A 213 10.64 -0.81 -10.13
CA LEU A 213 10.77 -2.21 -10.58
C LEU A 213 11.31 -2.31 -12.01
N ASN A 214 10.78 -1.51 -12.93
CA ASN A 214 11.05 -1.57 -14.37
C ASN A 214 12.38 -0.94 -14.81
N LYS A 215 13.35 -0.81 -13.89
CA LYS A 215 14.71 -0.30 -14.15
C LYS A 215 14.78 1.07 -14.83
N GLN A 216 13.74 1.90 -14.72
CA GLN A 216 13.79 3.32 -15.10
C GLN A 216 14.59 4.15 -14.10
N ARG A 217 15.73 3.62 -13.63
CA ARG A 217 16.51 4.13 -12.50
C ARG A 217 17.01 5.54 -12.76
N PHE A 218 17.35 5.87 -14.00
CA PHE A 218 17.88 7.18 -14.34
C PHE A 218 16.78 8.27 -14.32
N SER A 219 15.58 7.98 -14.83
CA SER A 219 14.45 8.92 -14.76
C SER A 219 13.92 9.05 -13.34
N VAL A 220 13.81 7.94 -12.60
CA VAL A 220 13.46 7.95 -11.16
C VAL A 220 14.47 8.76 -10.35
N TRP A 221 15.78 8.54 -10.54
CA TRP A 221 16.82 9.26 -9.80
C TRP A 221 16.87 10.75 -10.16
N ARG A 222 16.57 11.10 -11.42
CA ARG A 222 16.40 12.49 -11.87
C ARG A 222 15.14 13.16 -11.28
N LEU A 223 14.08 12.40 -11.06
CA LEU A 223 12.82 12.88 -10.47
C LEU A 223 12.94 13.09 -8.95
N GLU A 224 13.62 12.19 -8.23
CA GLU A 224 13.81 12.36 -6.78
C GLU A 224 14.85 13.41 -6.44
N GLY A 225 15.82 13.68 -7.32
CA GLY A 225 16.75 14.80 -7.20
C GLY A 225 17.37 14.92 -5.80
N THR A 226 17.98 13.85 -5.26
CA THR A 226 18.50 13.87 -3.88
C THR A 226 19.99 14.24 -3.78
N SER A 227 20.61 14.57 -4.91
CA SER A 227 22.06 14.84 -5.06
C SER A 227 22.35 16.30 -5.41
N PHE A 228 23.44 16.85 -4.88
CA PHE A 228 23.96 18.20 -5.14
C PHE A 228 24.16 18.48 -6.64
N LYS A 229 24.31 17.46 -7.48
CA LYS A 229 24.48 17.60 -8.93
C LYS A 229 23.28 18.27 -9.63
N PHE A 230 22.12 18.34 -8.99
CA PHE A 230 20.89 18.90 -9.56
C PHE A 230 20.43 20.21 -8.91
N PHE A 231 21.18 20.72 -7.93
CA PHE A 231 20.88 21.95 -7.22
C PHE A 231 22.13 22.83 -7.22
N CYS A 232 21.96 24.10 -7.54
CA CYS A 232 23.08 25.04 -7.58
C CYS A 232 23.64 25.31 -6.17
N CYS A 233 22.80 25.18 -5.13
CA CYS A 233 23.15 25.55 -3.75
C CYS A 233 22.72 24.49 -2.72
N LYS A 234 23.47 24.39 -1.60
CA LYS A 234 23.10 23.54 -0.45
C LYS A 234 21.78 23.96 0.21
N LYS A 235 21.50 25.27 0.24
CA LYS A 235 20.23 25.83 0.73
C LYS A 235 19.03 25.31 -0.09
N ASP A 236 19.14 25.25 -1.41
CA ASP A 236 18.07 24.75 -2.27
C ASP A 236 17.80 23.25 -2.03
N ILE A 237 18.82 22.48 -1.65
CA ILE A 237 18.67 21.06 -1.27
C ILE A 237 18.00 20.93 0.09
N GLU A 238 18.38 21.76 1.06
CA GLU A 238 17.77 21.77 2.39
C GLU A 238 16.32 22.28 2.33
N GLU A 239 16.02 23.28 1.50
CA GLU A 239 14.65 23.69 1.18
C GLU A 239 13.92 22.55 0.46
N TYR A 240 14.52 21.91 -0.54
CA TYR A 240 13.93 20.79 -1.27
C TYR A 240 13.64 19.55 -0.39
N LYS A 241 14.47 19.29 0.63
CA LYS A 241 14.26 18.22 1.62
C LYS A 241 13.31 18.59 2.74
N SER A 242 13.24 19.87 3.10
CA SER A 242 12.36 20.37 4.18
C SER A 242 10.95 20.68 3.66
N THR A 243 10.78 20.92 2.36
CA THR A 243 9.47 21.13 1.72
C THR A 243 9.00 19.83 1.05
N LEU A 244 7.75 19.43 1.26
CA LEU A 244 7.12 18.27 0.59
C LEU A 244 6.97 18.43 -0.94
N ARG A 245 7.50 19.52 -1.53
CA ARG A 245 7.48 19.85 -2.98
C ARG A 245 8.02 18.73 -3.87
N CYS A 246 8.92 17.89 -3.38
CA CYS A 246 9.40 16.73 -4.12
C CYS A 246 8.29 15.70 -4.40
N LEU A 247 7.28 15.60 -3.52
CA LEU A 247 6.11 14.76 -3.74
C LEU A 247 5.25 15.32 -4.87
N ASP A 248 4.95 16.62 -4.85
CA ASP A 248 4.08 17.27 -5.85
C ASP A 248 4.63 17.17 -7.28
N ARG A 249 5.95 17.32 -7.42
CA ARG A 249 6.63 17.17 -8.72
C ARG A 249 6.51 15.75 -9.25
N ILE A 250 6.67 14.75 -8.38
CA ILE A 250 6.58 13.35 -8.77
C ILE A 250 5.12 12.99 -9.06
N ASP A 251 4.18 13.46 -8.24
CA ASP A 251 2.74 13.31 -8.45
C ASP A 251 2.33 13.80 -9.84
N GLY A 252 2.77 15.02 -10.23
CA GLY A 252 2.52 15.55 -11.57
C GLY A 252 3.16 14.71 -12.70
N ALA A 253 4.31 14.10 -12.46
CA ALA A 253 5.01 13.27 -13.45
C ALA A 253 4.43 11.85 -13.60
N ILE A 254 3.55 11.42 -12.70
CA ILE A 254 2.89 10.11 -12.73
C ILE A 254 1.37 10.19 -12.88
N GLU A 255 0.81 11.40 -12.99
CA GLU A 255 -0.63 11.63 -12.94
C GLU A 255 -1.38 10.84 -14.03
N HIS A 256 -0.82 10.76 -15.25
CA HIS A 256 -1.42 9.99 -16.33
C HIS A 256 -1.51 8.49 -16.00
N GLU A 257 -0.43 7.91 -15.48
CA GLU A 257 -0.42 6.51 -15.05
C GLU A 257 -1.37 6.26 -13.88
N VAL A 258 -1.50 7.23 -12.97
CA VAL A 258 -2.44 7.16 -11.85
C VAL A 258 -3.89 7.16 -12.35
N THR A 259 -4.25 8.07 -13.27
CA THR A 259 -5.58 8.10 -13.87
C THR A 259 -5.92 6.78 -14.57
N MET A 260 -4.97 6.22 -15.33
CA MET A 260 -5.15 4.92 -15.98
C MET A 260 -5.36 3.79 -14.98
N LEU A 261 -4.53 3.72 -13.93
CA LEU A 261 -4.65 2.69 -12.88
C LEU A 261 -5.98 2.78 -12.11
N MET A 262 -6.46 4.00 -11.83
CA MET A 262 -7.74 4.22 -11.17
C MET A 262 -8.90 3.79 -12.08
N LYS A 263 -8.88 4.20 -13.35
CA LYS A 263 -9.89 3.81 -14.33
C LYS A 263 -9.96 2.29 -14.52
N GLU A 264 -8.82 1.62 -14.67
CA GLU A 264 -8.75 0.15 -14.77
C GLU A 264 -9.26 -0.56 -13.50
N ALA A 265 -9.10 0.05 -12.33
CA ALA A 265 -9.62 -0.51 -11.08
C ALA A 265 -11.14 -0.33 -10.98
N GLU A 266 -11.67 0.81 -11.40
CA GLU A 266 -13.10 1.09 -11.51
C GLU A 266 -13.79 0.18 -12.53
N GLU A 267 -13.22 0.02 -13.73
CA GLU A 267 -13.73 -0.89 -14.76
C GLU A 267 -13.76 -2.35 -14.29
N ARG A 268 -12.75 -2.77 -13.51
CA ARG A 268 -12.75 -4.12 -12.90
C ARG A 268 -13.85 -4.28 -11.85
N ARG A 269 -14.09 -3.27 -11.02
CA ARG A 269 -15.21 -3.24 -10.07
C ARG A 269 -16.54 -3.38 -10.80
N ASP A 270 -16.75 -2.60 -11.86
CA ASP A 270 -18.00 -2.60 -12.62
C ASP A 270 -18.20 -3.88 -13.45
N GLY A 271 -17.12 -4.41 -14.02
CA GLY A 271 -17.13 -5.72 -14.70
C GLY A 271 -17.36 -6.91 -13.77
N LEU A 272 -16.91 -6.82 -12.51
CA LEU A 272 -17.28 -7.78 -11.46
C LEU A 272 -18.77 -7.70 -11.11
N ASN A 273 -19.38 -6.51 -11.13
CA ASN A 273 -20.82 -6.33 -10.93
C ASN A 273 -21.66 -7.00 -12.04
N GLN A 274 -21.19 -7.03 -13.29
CA GLN A 274 -21.88 -7.76 -14.38
C GLN A 274 -21.70 -9.28 -14.29
N ASN A 275 -20.59 -9.77 -13.73
CA ASN A 275 -20.29 -11.20 -13.63
C ASN A 275 -20.75 -11.86 -12.31
N LEU A 276 -21.02 -11.07 -11.26
CA LEU A 276 -21.51 -11.58 -9.98
C LEU A 276 -22.94 -12.14 -10.04
N PHE A 277 -23.71 -11.84 -11.10
CA PHE A 277 -24.98 -12.51 -11.35
C PHE A 277 -24.84 -13.88 -12.03
N ARG A 278 -23.62 -14.37 -12.35
CA ARG A 278 -23.51 -15.56 -13.21
C ARG A 278 -22.43 -16.58 -12.95
N ARG A 279 -21.57 -16.46 -11.93
CA ARG A 279 -20.61 -17.54 -11.63
C ARG A 279 -20.53 -17.83 -10.15
N SER A 280 -21.23 -18.89 -9.74
CA SER A 280 -21.05 -19.46 -8.42
C SER A 280 -19.59 -19.91 -8.28
N PHE A 281 -19.02 -19.72 -7.09
CA PHE A 281 -17.69 -20.16 -6.69
C PHE A 281 -17.38 -21.63 -7.09
N VAL A 282 -18.42 -22.46 -7.24
CA VAL A 282 -18.38 -23.85 -7.72
C VAL A 282 -17.86 -23.97 -9.16
N GLU A 283 -18.14 -23.01 -10.05
CA GLU A 283 -17.60 -23.04 -11.43
C GLU A 283 -16.11 -22.71 -11.49
N CYS A 284 -15.63 -21.79 -10.66
CA CYS A 284 -14.20 -21.47 -10.57
C CYS A 284 -13.41 -22.67 -10.04
N VAL A 285 -13.91 -23.36 -9.00
CA VAL A 285 -13.27 -24.54 -8.45
C VAL A 285 -13.27 -25.72 -9.44
N LYS A 286 -14.36 -25.91 -10.21
CA LYS A 286 -14.40 -26.94 -11.27
C LYS A 286 -13.34 -26.70 -12.36
N LYS A 287 -13.09 -25.46 -12.76
CA LYS A 287 -12.03 -25.15 -13.76
C LYS A 287 -10.62 -25.41 -13.24
N SER A 288 -10.36 -25.13 -11.96
CA SER A 288 -9.06 -25.40 -11.33
C SER A 288 -8.79 -26.91 -11.17
N ILE A 289 -9.81 -27.70 -10.86
CA ILE A 289 -9.69 -29.17 -10.76
C ILE A 289 -9.56 -29.82 -12.15
N PHE A 290 -10.19 -29.25 -13.19
CA PHE A 290 -10.08 -29.76 -14.56
C PHE A 290 -8.68 -29.58 -15.15
N TRP A 291 -7.99 -28.49 -14.81
CA TRP A 291 -6.61 -28.25 -15.23
C TRP A 291 -5.60 -29.24 -14.60
N LEU A 292 -5.83 -29.66 -13.36
CA LEU A 292 -4.97 -30.64 -12.67
C LEU A 292 -5.14 -32.08 -13.18
N ARG A 293 -6.22 -32.37 -13.90
CA ARG A 293 -6.51 -33.73 -14.40
C ARG A 293 -5.94 -34.02 -15.80
N ASN A 294 -5.62 -32.98 -16.57
CA ASN A 294 -5.07 -33.12 -17.93
C ASN A 294 -3.53 -33.17 -17.98
N TYR A 295 -2.87 -33.25 -16.82
CA TYR A 295 -1.41 -33.37 -16.67
C TYR A 295 -0.98 -34.68 -15.97
N LYS A 296 -1.75 -35.76 -16.17
CA LYS A 296 -1.31 -37.12 -15.88
C LYS A 296 -1.40 -37.98 -17.12
#